data_AF-T0YYH1-F1
#
_entry.id   AF-T0YYH1-F1
#
_cell.length_a   1.000
_cell.length_b   1.000
_cell.length_c   1.000
_cell.angle_alpha   90.00
_cell.angle_beta   90.00
_cell.angle_gamma   90.00
#
_symmetry.space_group_name_H-M   'P 1'
#
loop_
_entity.id
_entity.type
_entity.pdbx_description
1 polymer ?
#
loop_
_entity_poly.entity_id
_entity_poly.type
_entity_poly.pdbx_seq_one_letter_code
_entity_poly.pdbx_strand_id
1 'polypeptide(L)'
;AVRDLKEEALRVFRSRVVNPKWLESIRRHGYKGALECAATVDYLFGFDATAEVVEDWMYEQTAQSYALDERMREFLEESNPWALSAIAGRLLEAAQRGMWASPEPQTLDALREAYLRSETVLEARGEAANGGGKS
;
A
#
# COMPACT_ATOMS: atom_id res chain seq x y z
N ALA A 1 21.97 24.20 -4.66
CA ALA A 1 22.35 22.95 -5.36
C ALA A 1 21.08 22.29 -5.85
N VAL A 2 21.02 21.92 -7.13
CA VAL A 2 19.97 21.03 -7.66
C VAL A 2 20.25 19.65 -7.06
N ARG A 3 19.25 19.02 -6.44
CA ARG A 3 19.37 17.68 -5.83
C ARG A 3 19.13 16.62 -6.89
N ASP A 4 19.77 15.47 -6.73
CA ASP A 4 19.51 14.31 -7.57
C ASP A 4 18.10 13.75 -7.28
N LEU A 5 17.43 13.22 -8.31
CA LEU A 5 16.06 12.71 -8.21
C LEU A 5 15.96 11.57 -7.19
N LYS A 6 16.99 10.73 -7.10
CA LYS A 6 17.07 9.64 -6.14
C LYS A 6 17.16 10.16 -4.70
N GLU A 7 17.93 11.22 -4.46
CA GLU A 7 18.01 11.86 -3.14
C GLU A 7 16.68 12.50 -2.72
N GLU A 8 15.97 13.10 -3.68
CA GLU A 8 14.64 13.68 -3.46
C GLU A 8 13.62 12.60 -3.11
N ALA A 9 13.57 11.51 -3.88
CA ALA A 9 12.71 10.35 -3.64
C ALA A 9 12.96 9.75 -2.25
N LEU A 10 14.23 9.54 -1.89
CA LEU A 10 14.61 9.02 -0.57
C LEU A 10 14.18 9.95 0.57
N ARG A 11 14.34 11.26 0.41
CA ARG A 11 13.90 12.22 1.44
C ARG A 11 12.38 12.18 1.60
N VAL A 12 11.63 12.20 0.50
CA VAL A 12 10.16 12.12 0.54
C VAL A 12 9.70 10.82 1.20
N PHE A 13 10.34 9.71 0.86
CA PHE A 13 10.06 8.41 1.45
C PHE A 13 10.20 8.43 2.97
N ARG A 14 11.35 8.86 3.48
CA ARG A 14 11.61 8.91 4.94
C ARG A 14 10.78 9.95 5.67
N SER A 15 10.55 11.11 5.05
CA SER A 15 9.87 12.23 5.70
C SER A 15 8.35 12.06 5.75
N ARG A 16 7.78 11.25 4.85
CA ARG A 16 6.33 11.08 4.69
C ARG A 16 5.88 9.62 4.68
N VAL A 17 6.30 8.86 3.66
CA VAL A 17 5.74 7.52 3.35
C VAL A 17 5.80 6.60 4.56
N VAL A 18 6.99 6.39 5.12
CA VAL A 18 7.18 5.49 6.27
C VAL A 18 7.32 6.24 7.59
N ASN A 19 6.95 7.52 7.63
CA ASN A 19 7.08 8.31 8.86
C ASN A 19 5.97 7.93 9.85
N PRO A 20 6.29 7.40 11.05
CA PRO A 20 5.28 6.95 12.01
C PRO A 20 4.31 8.05 12.42
N LYS A 21 4.76 9.31 12.51
CA LYS A 21 3.90 10.45 12.85
C LYS A 21 2.89 10.75 11.75
N TRP A 22 3.30 10.58 10.49
CA TRP A 22 2.41 10.76 9.36
C TRP A 22 1.40 9.60 9.29
N LEU A 23 1.85 8.35 9.44
CA LEU A 23 0.99 7.17 9.49
C LEU A 23 -0.03 7.23 10.63
N GLU A 24 0.38 7.70 11.81
CA GLU A 24 -0.56 7.94 12.92
C GLU A 24 -1.58 9.02 12.57
N SER A 25 -1.16 10.09 11.90
CA SER A 25 -2.06 11.15 11.51
C SER A 25 -3.02 10.74 10.40
N ILE A 26 -2.57 10.00 9.39
CA ILE A 26 -3.38 9.64 8.23
C ILE A 26 -4.54 8.71 8.62
N ARG A 27 -4.32 7.83 9.60
CA ARG A 27 -5.37 6.95 10.16
C ARG A 27 -6.56 7.71 10.74
N ARG A 28 -6.36 8.95 11.22
CA ARG A 28 -7.44 9.81 11.74
C ARG A 28 -8.39 10.34 10.66
N HIS A 29 -8.09 10.10 9.38
CA HIS A 29 -8.89 10.58 8.25
C HIS A 29 -9.72 9.48 7.57
N GLY A 30 -9.85 8.29 8.18
CA GLY A 30 -10.74 7.22 7.73
C GLY A 30 -10.54 6.88 6.25
N TYR A 31 -11.66 6.79 5.50
CA TYR A 31 -11.68 6.47 4.07
C TYR A 31 -10.71 7.32 3.24
N LYS A 32 -10.66 8.65 3.46
CA LYS A 32 -9.74 9.53 2.73
C LYS A 32 -8.29 9.23 3.07
N GLY A 33 -7.99 8.97 4.34
CA GLY A 33 -6.65 8.56 4.76
C GLY A 33 -6.18 7.28 4.08
N ALA A 34 -7.08 6.29 3.94
CA ALA A 34 -6.79 5.04 3.26
C ALA A 34 -6.56 5.25 1.75
N LEU A 35 -7.34 6.11 1.10
CA LEU A 35 -7.10 6.48 -0.31
C LEU A 35 -5.74 7.14 -0.52
N GLU A 36 -5.35 8.07 0.36
CA GLU A 36 -4.02 8.71 0.27
C GLU A 36 -2.88 7.70 0.43
N CYS A 37 -3.07 6.65 1.24
CA CYS A 37 -2.11 5.57 1.36
C CYS A 37 -1.95 4.80 0.04
N ALA A 38 -3.07 4.41 -0.59
CA ALA A 38 -3.03 3.73 -1.89
C ALA A 38 -2.40 4.59 -2.98
N ALA A 39 -2.79 5.88 -3.05
CA ALA A 39 -2.21 6.83 -4.00
C ALA A 39 -0.69 6.99 -3.79
N THR A 40 -0.23 6.99 -2.54
CA THR A 40 1.21 7.05 -2.22
C THR A 40 1.97 5.86 -2.80
N VAL A 41 1.44 4.64 -2.66
CA VAL A 41 2.04 3.42 -3.22
C VAL A 41 2.03 3.46 -4.75
N ASP A 42 0.94 3.93 -5.35
CA ASP A 42 0.84 4.12 -6.80
C ASP A 42 1.88 5.12 -7.34
N TYR A 43 2.13 6.22 -6.61
CA TYR A 43 3.15 7.19 -6.99
C TYR A 43 4.55 6.62 -6.89
N LEU A 44 4.88 5.90 -5.82
CA LEU A 44 6.17 5.21 -5.67
C LEU A 44 6.41 4.26 -6.84
N PHE A 45 5.41 3.45 -7.16
CA PHE A 45 5.45 2.55 -8.30
C PHE A 45 5.65 3.27 -9.63
N GLY A 46 4.89 4.34 -9.89
CA GLY A 46 4.99 5.10 -11.14
C GLY A 46 6.35 5.79 -11.32
N PHE A 47 6.92 6.32 -10.24
CA PHE A 47 8.27 6.90 -10.26
C PHE A 47 9.32 5.84 -10.55
N ASP A 48 9.24 4.68 -9.92
CA ASP A 48 10.20 3.62 -10.17
C ASP A 48 10.11 3.07 -11.60
N ALA A 49 8.89 2.87 -12.09
CA ALA A 49 8.65 2.40 -13.46
C ALA A 49 9.15 3.36 -14.56
N THR A 50 9.45 4.62 -14.22
CA THR A 50 9.89 5.64 -15.18
C THR A 50 11.31 6.14 -14.95
N ALA A 51 11.81 6.06 -13.72
CA ALA A 51 13.09 6.66 -13.34
C ALA A 51 14.00 5.75 -12.51
N GLU A 52 13.58 4.52 -12.16
CA GLU A 52 14.38 3.53 -11.43
C GLU A 52 15.00 4.11 -10.13
N VAL A 53 14.19 4.82 -9.35
CA VAL A 53 14.62 5.56 -8.16
C VAL A 53 14.22 4.91 -6.84
N VAL A 54 13.44 3.83 -6.85
CA VAL A 54 13.01 3.11 -5.64
C VAL A 54 13.91 1.89 -5.45
N GLU A 55 14.42 1.72 -4.23
CA GLU A 55 15.27 0.59 -3.88
C GLU A 55 14.45 -0.53 -3.21
N ASP A 56 14.92 -1.78 -3.30
CA ASP A 56 14.23 -2.95 -2.72
C ASP A 56 13.78 -2.76 -1.27
N TRP A 57 14.65 -2.18 -0.43
CA TRP A 57 14.32 -1.94 0.98
C TRP A 57 13.18 -0.94 1.16
N MET A 58 12.93 -0.05 0.20
CA MET A 58 11.82 0.90 0.23
C MET A 58 10.49 0.18 -0.05
N TYR A 59 10.48 -0.77 -0.98
CA TYR A 59 9.32 -1.64 -1.19
C TYR A 59 9.04 -2.50 0.03
N GLU A 60 10.07 -3.14 0.59
CA GLU A 60 9.96 -3.94 1.81
C GLU A 60 9.40 -3.10 2.97
N GLN A 61 9.96 -1.92 3.24
CA GLN A 61 9.44 -1.05 4.32
C GLN A 61 8.02 -0.53 4.04
N THR A 62 7.64 -0.33 2.78
CA THR A 62 6.27 0.04 2.43
C THR A 62 5.31 -1.10 2.71
N ALA A 63 5.66 -2.33 2.33
CA ALA A 63 4.87 -3.52 2.63
C ALA A 63 4.70 -3.70 4.15
N GLN A 64 5.80 -3.63 4.91
CA GLN A 64 5.79 -3.72 6.37
C GLN A 64 4.91 -2.64 7.00
N SER A 65 5.05 -1.39 6.57
CA SER A 65 4.38 -0.26 7.23
C SER A 65 2.89 -0.13 6.86
N TYR A 66 2.47 -0.57 5.67
CA TYR A 66 1.10 -0.33 5.18
C TYR A 66 0.23 -1.57 5.23
N ALA A 67 0.73 -2.73 4.82
CA ALA A 67 -0.08 -3.93 4.61
C ALA A 67 0.12 -4.99 5.70
N LEU A 68 1.29 -5.02 6.34
CA LEU A 68 1.68 -6.05 7.31
C LEU A 68 1.62 -5.57 8.76
N ASP A 69 1.85 -4.28 9.03
CA ASP A 69 1.60 -3.69 10.34
C ASP A 69 0.13 -3.85 10.71
N GLU A 70 -0.12 -4.47 11.86
CA GLU A 70 -1.46 -4.87 12.30
C GLU A 70 -2.41 -3.67 12.38
N ARG A 71 -1.96 -2.55 12.95
CA ARG A 71 -2.79 -1.35 13.14
C ARG A 71 -3.12 -0.66 11.83
N MET A 72 -2.19 -0.64 10.88
CA MET A 72 -2.42 -0.10 9.55
C MET A 72 -3.32 -1.00 8.72
N ARG A 73 -3.14 -2.33 8.81
CA ARG A 73 -3.98 -3.30 8.13
C ARG A 73 -5.44 -3.20 8.61
N GLU A 74 -5.67 -3.23 9.92
CA GLU A 74 -7.01 -3.06 10.51
C GLU A 74 -7.65 -1.74 10.06
N PHE A 75 -6.91 -0.63 10.15
CA PHE A 75 -7.37 0.66 9.67
C PHE A 75 -7.81 0.64 8.21
N LEU A 76 -7.00 0.05 7.31
CA LEU A 76 -7.30 -0.03 5.89
C LEU A 76 -8.50 -0.94 5.62
N GLU A 77 -8.57 -2.12 6.26
CA GLU A 77 -9.70 -3.06 6.11
C GLU A 77 -11.03 -2.44 6.54
N GLU A 78 -11.04 -1.73 7.66
CA GLU A 78 -12.24 -1.06 8.17
C GLU A 78 -12.60 0.14 7.29
N SER A 79 -11.64 1.05 7.08
CA SER A 79 -11.87 2.35 6.44
C SER A 79 -12.10 2.24 4.95
N ASN A 80 -11.30 1.43 4.25
CA ASN A 80 -11.39 1.24 2.81
C ASN A 80 -10.65 -0.05 2.35
N PRO A 81 -11.31 -1.22 2.33
CA PRO A 81 -10.67 -2.47 1.92
C PRO A 81 -10.20 -2.47 0.46
N TRP A 82 -10.79 -1.64 -0.41
CA TRP A 82 -10.27 -1.42 -1.77
C TRP A 82 -8.86 -0.82 -1.76
N ALA A 83 -8.55 0.05 -0.79
CA ALA A 83 -7.22 0.61 -0.66
C ALA A 83 -6.20 -0.44 -0.24
N LEU A 84 -6.55 -1.36 0.68
CA LEU A 84 -5.67 -2.47 1.04
C LEU A 84 -5.40 -3.38 -0.16
N SER A 85 -6.45 -3.76 -0.90
CA SER A 85 -6.34 -4.56 -2.12
C SER A 85 -5.42 -3.88 -3.14
N ALA A 86 -5.61 -2.59 -3.39
CA ALA A 86 -4.77 -1.82 -4.31
C ALA A 86 -3.30 -1.75 -3.87
N ILE A 87 -3.04 -1.49 -2.58
CA ILE A 87 -1.68 -1.46 -2.02
C ILE A 87 -0.99 -2.81 -2.17
N ALA A 88 -1.64 -3.89 -1.72
CA ALA A 88 -1.07 -5.23 -1.77
C ALA A 88 -0.85 -5.69 -3.22
N GLY A 89 -1.84 -5.47 -4.10
CA GLY A 89 -1.75 -5.78 -5.52
C GLY A 89 -0.60 -5.04 -6.21
N ARG A 90 -0.41 -3.75 -5.91
CA ARG A 90 0.65 -2.97 -6.54
C ARG A 90 2.05 -3.36 -6.05
N LEU A 91 2.20 -3.72 -4.78
CA LEU A 91 3.47 -4.25 -4.24
C LEU A 91 3.81 -5.62 -4.85
N LEU A 92 2.82 -6.49 -5.03
CA LEU A 92 2.99 -7.77 -5.73
C LEU A 92 3.34 -7.56 -7.21
N GLU A 93 2.73 -6.58 -7.87
CA GLU A 93 3.07 -6.22 -9.26
C GLU A 93 4.51 -5.72 -9.38
N ALA A 94 5.00 -4.91 -8.42
CA ALA A 94 6.38 -4.44 -8.41
C ALA A 94 7.37 -5.62 -8.35
N ALA A 95 7.10 -6.62 -7.51
CA ALA A 95 7.89 -7.85 -7.44
C ALA A 95 7.81 -8.66 -8.74
N GLN A 96 6.60 -8.81 -9.31
CA GLN A 96 6.40 -9.53 -10.57
C GLN A 96 7.15 -8.89 -11.74
N ARG A 97 7.25 -7.56 -11.76
CA ARG A 97 7.93 -6.79 -12.81
C ARG A 97 9.44 -6.65 -12.58
N GLY A 98 9.97 -7.21 -11.49
CA GLY A 98 11.39 -7.12 -11.14
C GLY A 98 11.83 -5.73 -10.65
N MET A 99 10.88 -4.83 -10.40
CA MET A 99 11.13 -3.50 -9.82
C MET A 99 11.51 -3.63 -8.35
N TRP A 100 10.83 -4.54 -7.65
CA TRP A 100 11.29 -5.06 -6.38
C TRP A 100 12.01 -6.39 -6.64
N ALA A 101 13.34 -6.33 -6.69
CA ALA A 101 14.15 -7.42 -7.23
C ALA A 101 14.34 -8.60 -6.25
N SER A 102 14.51 -8.29 -4.96
CA SER A 102 14.78 -9.29 -3.90
C SER A 102 13.81 -9.14 -2.71
N PRO A 103 12.50 -9.36 -2.89
CA PRO A 103 11.55 -9.38 -1.79
C PRO A 103 11.81 -10.57 -0.85
N GLU A 104 11.60 -10.35 0.45
CA GLU A 104 11.58 -11.45 1.40
C GLU A 104 10.40 -12.38 1.09
N PRO A 105 10.59 -13.71 0.96
CA PRO A 105 9.52 -14.64 0.58
C PRO A 105 8.29 -14.54 1.49
N GLN A 106 8.53 -14.44 2.79
CA GLN A 106 7.50 -14.27 3.82
C GLN A 106 6.68 -12.98 3.63
N THR A 107 7.31 -11.91 3.12
CA THR A 107 6.63 -10.64 2.85
C THR A 107 5.70 -10.78 1.64
N LEU A 108 6.13 -11.48 0.59
CA LEU A 108 5.25 -11.77 -0.56
C LEU A 108 4.06 -12.63 -0.17
N ASP A 109 4.28 -13.66 0.66
CA ASP A 109 3.20 -14.51 1.13
C ASP A 109 2.19 -13.71 1.97
N ALA A 110 2.68 -12.89 2.91
CA ALA A 110 1.82 -12.02 3.70
C ALA A 110 1.04 -10.99 2.85
N LEU A 111 1.64 -10.45 1.78
CA LEU A 111 0.97 -9.57 0.84
C LEU A 111 -0.12 -10.28 0.05
N ARG A 112 0.13 -11.52 -0.42
CA ARG A 112 -0.90 -12.34 -1.08
C ARG A 112 -2.07 -12.62 -0.16
N GLU A 113 -1.80 -12.95 1.09
CA GLU A 113 -2.85 -13.15 2.08
C GLU A 113 -3.64 -11.86 2.36
N ALA A 114 -2.96 -10.71 2.51
CA ALA A 114 -3.63 -9.43 2.71
C ALA A 114 -4.53 -9.07 1.51
N TYR A 115 -4.04 -9.31 0.30
CA TYR A 115 -4.82 -9.15 -0.93
C TYR A 115 -6.07 -10.05 -0.91
N LEU A 116 -5.91 -11.36 -0.70
CA LEU A 116 -7.04 -12.30 -0.66
C LEU A 116 -8.06 -11.95 0.44
N ARG A 117 -7.61 -11.60 1.64
CA ARG A 117 -8.49 -11.15 2.74
C ARG A 117 -9.29 -9.92 2.34
N SER A 118 -8.66 -8.94 1.70
CA SER A 118 -9.35 -7.74 1.25
C SER A 118 -10.40 -8.05 0.18
N GLU A 119 -10.13 -8.95 -0.76
CA GLU A 119 -11.11 -9.39 -1.76
C GLU A 119 -12.31 -10.10 -1.12
N THR A 120 -12.09 -10.98 -0.14
CA THR A 120 -13.19 -11.62 0.62
C THR A 120 -14.10 -10.58 1.31
N VAL A 121 -13.52 -9.53 1.90
CA VAL A 121 -14.31 -8.45 2.51
C VAL A 121 -15.09 -7.67 1.45
N LEU A 122 -14.49 -7.45 0.28
CA LEU A 122 -15.13 -6.74 -0.84
C LEU A 122 -16.29 -7.54 -1.43
N GLU A 123 -16.12 -8.83 -1.62
CA GLU A 123 -17.17 -9.76 -2.07
C GLU A 123 -18.36 -9.72 -1.10
N ALA A 124 -18.12 -9.85 0.20
CA ALA A 124 -19.17 -9.78 1.22
C ALA A 124 -19.92 -8.44 1.21
N ARG A 125 -19.22 -7.32 1.00
CA ARG A 125 -19.84 -5.99 0.87
C ARG A 125 -20.68 -5.87 -0.41
N GLY A 126 -20.21 -6.46 -1.51
CA GLY A 126 -20.94 -6.50 -2.78
C GLY A 126 -22.22 -7.35 -2.71
N GLU A 127 -22.16 -8.50 -2.03
CA GLU A 127 -23.32 -9.36 -1.78
C GLU A 127 -24.38 -8.67 -0.90
N ALA A 128 -23.95 -8.00 0.18
CA ALA A 128 -24.86 -7.24 1.05
C ALA A 128 -25.56 -6.08 0.29
N ALA A 129 -24.83 -5.36 -0.57
CA ALA A 129 -25.40 -4.31 -1.40
C ALA A 129 -26.41 -4.84 -2.42
N ASN A 130 -26.17 -6.02 -3.00
CA ASN A 130 -27.07 -6.66 -3.96
C ASN A 130 -28.28 -7.36 -3.30
N GLY A 131 -28.16 -7.81 -2.05
CA GLY A 131 -29.23 -8.47 -1.30
C GLY A 131 -30.31 -7.52 -0.74
N GLY A 132 -30.00 -6.23 -0.56
CA GLY A 132 -30.92 -5.22 -0.02
C GLY A 132 -31.95 -4.65 -1.00
N GLY A 133 -31.90 -5.03 -2.29
CA GLY A 133 -32.77 -4.52 -3.35
C GLY A 133 -34.09 -5.27 -3.56
N LYS A 134 -34.43 -6.24 -2.70
CA LYS A 134 -35.70 -6.96 -2.74
C LYS A 134 -36.40 -6.92 -1.38
N SER A 135 -37.15 -5.86 -1.12
CA SER A 135 -38.28 -5.84 -0.19
C SER A 135 -39.26 -4.76 -0.62
#